data_AF-A0A8B8ZAQ3-F1
#
_entry.id   AF-A0A8B8ZAQ3-F1
#
_cell.length_a   1.000
_cell.length_b   1.000
_cell.length_c   1.000
_cell.angle_alpha   90.00
_cell.angle_beta   90.00
_cell.angle_gamma   90.00
#
_symmetry.space_group_name_H-M   'P 1'
#
loop_
_entity.id
_entity.type
_entity.pdbx_description
1 polymer ?
#
loop_
_entity_poly.entity_id
_entity_poly.type
_entity_poly.pdbx_seq_one_letter_code
_entity_poly.pdbx_strand_id
1 'polypeptide(L)'
;MYAKCGCLEMACGLFDSIVKKNLVSWNVMIMGLAIHGKASECLELFSKMLKDGPRPNSLTFVGVLSACAHAGWLKEGKEYFDKMTRVYGIAVRAEHCSCMVHLMGQAGLLTEAFEFIRESPVEPDVATWGALLSACRVHGCAELGKFVGERILELDPSHSGAYVQLSSMFAAPVSGGKFWKSGRK
;
A
#
# COMPACT_ATOMS: atom_id res chain seq x y z
N MET A 1 17.96 -1.08 8.90
CA MET A 1 18.90 -1.15 7.76
C MET A 1 18.96 -2.55 7.17
N TYR A 2 19.38 -3.59 7.92
CA TYR A 2 19.56 -4.94 7.36
C TYR A 2 18.36 -5.51 6.59
N ALA A 3 17.15 -5.41 7.13
CA ALA A 3 15.94 -5.85 6.42
C ALA A 3 15.67 -5.06 5.12
N LYS A 4 15.99 -3.77 5.08
CA LYS A 4 15.84 -2.93 3.87
C LYS A 4 16.96 -3.18 2.84
N CYS A 5 18.10 -3.73 3.28
CA CYS A 5 19.29 -3.99 2.45
C CYS A 5 19.35 -5.41 1.89
N GLY A 6 18.28 -6.21 1.99
CA GLY A 6 18.24 -7.56 1.42
C GLY A 6 18.63 -8.69 2.38
N CYS A 7 19.17 -8.41 3.57
CA CYS A 7 19.64 -9.42 4.52
C CYS A 7 18.58 -9.70 5.61
N LEU A 8 17.46 -10.29 5.21
CA LEU A 8 16.35 -10.56 6.12
C LEU A 8 16.73 -11.59 7.20
N GLU A 9 17.49 -12.63 6.88
CA GLU A 9 17.88 -13.66 7.85
C GLU A 9 18.70 -13.07 8.99
N MET A 10 19.63 -12.17 8.67
CA MET A 10 20.44 -11.46 9.67
C MET A 10 19.58 -10.54 10.53
N ALA A 11 18.58 -9.87 9.93
CA ALA A 11 17.65 -9.04 10.68
C ALA A 11 16.80 -9.87 11.65
N CYS A 12 16.31 -11.05 11.24
CA CYS A 12 15.60 -11.98 12.10
C CYS A 12 16.48 -12.46 13.26
N GLY A 13 17.71 -12.89 12.98
CA GLY A 13 18.65 -13.33 14.03
C GLY A 13 18.95 -12.25 15.06
N LEU A 14 19.20 -11.01 14.60
CA LEU A 14 19.38 -9.86 15.48
C LEU A 14 18.11 -9.60 16.30
N PHE A 15 16.94 -9.59 15.67
CA PHE A 15 15.68 -9.40 16.37
C PHE A 15 15.47 -10.45 17.46
N ASP A 16 15.70 -11.72 17.18
CA ASP A 16 15.53 -12.80 18.14
C ASP A 16 16.48 -12.66 19.33
N SER A 17 17.73 -12.25 19.10
CA SER A 17 18.72 -11.97 20.15
C SER A 17 18.39 -10.78 21.08
N ILE A 18 17.45 -9.89 20.70
CA ILE A 18 17.05 -8.78 21.56
C ILE A 18 16.25 -9.30 22.76
N VAL A 19 16.84 -9.17 23.95
CA VAL A 19 16.24 -9.58 25.23
C VAL A 19 14.93 -8.83 25.52
N LYS A 20 14.92 -7.50 25.34
CA LYS A 20 13.74 -6.66 25.52
C LYS A 20 13.44 -5.87 24.26
N LYS A 21 12.54 -6.42 23.44
CA LYS A 21 12.12 -5.82 22.16
C LYS A 21 11.25 -4.59 22.43
N ASN A 22 11.52 -3.50 21.72
CA ASN A 22 10.72 -2.27 21.78
C ASN A 22 9.95 -2.06 20.47
N LEU A 23 9.05 -1.07 20.46
CA LEU A 23 8.17 -0.78 19.31
C LEU A 23 8.94 -0.59 18.00
N VAL A 24 10.13 0.02 18.07
CA VAL A 24 10.97 0.24 16.90
C VAL A 24 11.48 -1.10 16.35
N SER A 25 12.00 -1.99 17.18
CA SER A 25 12.47 -3.31 16.72
C SER A 25 11.36 -4.15 16.08
N TRP A 26 10.14 -4.10 16.65
CA TRP A 26 8.97 -4.78 16.08
C TRP A 26 8.60 -4.21 14.72
N ASN A 27 8.49 -2.88 14.61
CA ASN A 27 8.14 -2.21 13.37
C ASN A 27 9.18 -2.44 12.26
N VAL A 28 10.47 -2.43 12.60
CA VAL A 28 11.55 -2.71 11.64
C VAL A 28 11.39 -4.12 11.06
N MET A 29 11.08 -5.11 11.89
CA MET A 29 10.92 -6.49 11.42
C MET A 29 9.63 -6.70 10.64
N ILE A 30 8.50 -6.15 11.10
CA ILE A 30 7.22 -6.21 10.38
C ILE A 30 7.35 -5.58 8.99
N MET A 31 7.94 -4.38 8.90
CA MET A 31 8.21 -3.73 7.61
C MET A 31 9.19 -4.53 6.75
N GLY A 32 10.21 -5.11 7.38
CA GLY A 32 11.18 -5.98 6.72
C GLY A 32 10.52 -7.17 6.03
N LEU A 33 9.72 -7.93 6.77
CA LEU A 33 8.98 -9.07 6.25
C LEU A 33 8.02 -8.66 5.12
N ALA A 34 7.31 -7.55 5.29
CA ALA A 34 6.41 -7.02 4.25
C ALA A 34 7.13 -6.71 2.93
N ILE A 35 8.27 -6.00 2.98
CA ILE A 35 9.06 -5.62 1.80
C ILE A 35 9.61 -6.85 1.07
N HIS A 36 9.93 -7.91 1.80
CA HIS A 36 10.44 -9.18 1.25
C HIS A 36 9.34 -10.14 0.79
N GLY A 37 8.07 -9.71 0.76
CA GLY A 37 6.95 -10.54 0.34
C GLY A 37 6.61 -11.68 1.32
N LYS A 38 7.13 -11.61 2.55
CA LYS A 38 6.95 -12.61 3.60
C LYS A 38 5.67 -12.36 4.41
N ALA A 39 4.54 -12.35 3.73
CA ALA A 39 3.28 -11.89 4.32
C ALA A 39 2.79 -12.76 5.49
N SER A 40 2.87 -14.09 5.38
CA SER A 40 2.49 -15.00 6.47
C SER A 40 3.34 -14.76 7.72
N GLU A 41 4.66 -14.73 7.55
CA GLU A 41 5.64 -14.50 8.62
C GLU A 41 5.44 -13.11 9.25
N CYS A 42 5.08 -12.10 8.44
CA CYS A 42 4.72 -10.76 8.92
C CYS A 42 3.49 -10.79 9.83
N LEU A 43 2.41 -11.48 9.43
CA LEU A 43 1.20 -11.57 10.24
C LEU A 43 1.38 -12.43 11.50
N GLU A 44 2.19 -13.49 11.43
CA GLU A 44 2.59 -14.27 12.60
C GLU A 44 3.36 -13.40 13.60
N LEU A 45 4.32 -12.59 13.12
CA LEU A 45 5.06 -11.66 13.95
C LEU A 45 4.15 -10.57 14.53
N PHE A 46 3.22 -10.04 13.75
CA PHE A 46 2.22 -9.10 14.24
C PHE A 46 1.34 -9.74 15.33
N SER A 47 0.88 -10.98 15.15
CA SER A 47 0.14 -11.73 16.17
C SER A 47 0.94 -11.88 17.46
N LYS A 48 2.25 -12.17 17.36
CA LYS A 48 3.16 -12.23 18.51
C LYS A 48 3.30 -10.87 19.20
N MET A 49 3.38 -9.79 18.44
CA MET A 49 3.39 -8.42 18.98
C MET A 49 2.10 -8.12 19.77
N LEU A 50 0.94 -8.60 19.31
CA LEU A 50 -0.33 -8.39 20.01
C LEU A 50 -0.41 -9.14 21.35
N LYS A 51 0.30 -10.27 21.50
CA LYS A 51 0.31 -11.08 22.73
C LYS A 51 1.32 -10.56 23.74
N ASP A 52 2.56 -10.37 23.29
CA ASP A 52 3.73 -10.20 24.18
C ASP A 52 4.51 -8.91 23.89
N GLY A 53 4.06 -8.11 22.92
CA GLY A 53 4.74 -6.93 22.43
C GLY A 53 4.11 -5.60 22.87
N PRO A 54 4.69 -4.48 22.43
CA PRO A 54 4.11 -3.17 22.62
C PRO A 54 2.85 -3.01 21.76
N ARG A 55 1.98 -2.07 22.16
CA ARG A 55 0.78 -1.71 21.37
C ARG A 55 1.19 -1.29 19.95
N PRO A 56 0.51 -1.81 18.91
CA PRO A 56 0.72 -1.37 17.53
C PRO A 56 0.54 0.14 17.37
N ASN A 57 1.36 0.73 16.53
CA ASN A 57 1.17 2.10 16.08
C ASN A 57 0.88 2.12 14.57
N SER A 58 0.70 3.32 14.03
CA SER A 58 0.43 3.47 12.61
C SER A 58 1.50 2.81 11.72
N LEU A 59 2.79 2.92 12.06
CA LEU A 59 3.85 2.29 11.25
C LEU A 59 3.73 0.76 11.26
N THR A 60 3.29 0.17 12.37
CA THR A 60 2.96 -1.26 12.44
C THR A 60 1.91 -1.62 11.39
N PHE A 61 0.84 -0.83 11.29
CA PHE A 61 -0.25 -1.08 10.34
C PHE A 61 0.15 -0.84 8.88
N VAL A 62 1.03 0.13 8.59
CA VAL A 62 1.62 0.28 7.24
C VAL A 62 2.30 -1.02 6.81
N GLY A 63 3.08 -1.66 7.70
CA GLY A 63 3.74 -2.92 7.40
C GLY A 63 2.78 -4.09 7.20
N VAL A 64 1.77 -4.22 8.07
CA VAL A 64 0.73 -5.25 7.95
C VAL A 64 -0.06 -5.09 6.65
N LEU A 65 -0.52 -3.87 6.33
CA LEU A 65 -1.26 -3.59 5.10
C LEU A 65 -0.41 -3.78 3.86
N SER A 66 0.88 -3.41 3.89
CA SER A 66 1.81 -3.66 2.79
C SER A 66 2.02 -5.15 2.55
N ALA A 67 2.14 -5.95 3.61
CA ALA A 67 2.24 -7.40 3.50
C ALA A 67 0.97 -8.01 2.86
N CYS A 68 -0.21 -7.57 3.28
CA CYS A 68 -1.47 -7.98 2.65
C CYS A 68 -1.52 -7.56 1.17
N ALA A 69 -1.08 -6.35 0.85
CA ALA A 69 -1.06 -5.83 -0.52
C ALA A 69 -0.17 -6.66 -1.45
N HIS A 70 1.07 -6.98 -1.02
CA HIS A 70 1.98 -7.83 -1.79
C HIS A 70 1.48 -9.27 -1.97
N ALA A 71 0.75 -9.80 -0.98
CA ALA A 71 0.17 -11.14 -1.06
C ALA A 71 -1.20 -11.21 -1.76
N GLY A 72 -1.80 -10.07 -2.12
CA GLY A 72 -3.15 -10.01 -2.67
C GLY A 72 -4.25 -10.39 -1.67
N TRP A 73 -3.97 -10.31 -0.37
CA TRP A 73 -4.90 -10.67 0.71
C TRP A 73 -5.90 -9.55 0.99
N LEU A 74 -6.83 -9.36 0.06
CA LEU A 74 -7.77 -8.24 0.05
C LEU A 74 -8.66 -8.20 1.29
N LYS A 75 -9.17 -9.37 1.71
CA LYS A 75 -10.08 -9.47 2.85
C LYS A 75 -9.36 -9.09 4.15
N GLU A 76 -8.18 -9.65 4.35
CA GLU A 76 -7.32 -9.41 5.52
C GLU A 76 -6.88 -7.95 5.58
N GLY A 77 -6.47 -7.37 4.44
CA GLY A 77 -6.09 -5.96 4.36
C GLY A 77 -7.23 -5.02 4.77
N LYS A 78 -8.45 -5.25 4.25
CA LYS A 78 -9.65 -4.48 4.65
C LYS A 78 -9.96 -4.66 6.13
N GLU A 79 -9.87 -5.88 6.65
CA GLU A 79 -10.12 -6.17 8.07
C GLU A 79 -9.12 -5.47 9.00
N TYR A 80 -7.82 -5.50 8.66
CA TYR A 80 -6.80 -4.81 9.45
C TYR A 80 -6.92 -3.30 9.36
N PHE A 81 -7.31 -2.75 8.22
CA PHE A 81 -7.58 -1.32 8.06
C PHE A 81 -8.77 -0.86 8.93
N ASP A 82 -9.86 -1.64 8.99
CA ASP A 82 -11.00 -1.36 9.87
C ASP A 82 -10.59 -1.46 11.36
N LYS A 83 -9.89 -2.53 11.73
CA LYS A 83 -9.40 -2.72 13.10
C LYS A 83 -8.47 -1.59 13.55
N MET A 84 -7.59 -1.11 12.68
CA MET A 84 -6.66 -0.01 12.97
C MET A 84 -7.39 1.20 13.56
N THR A 85 -8.51 1.60 12.95
CA THR A 85 -9.29 2.75 13.41
C THR A 85 -10.18 2.39 14.59
N ARG A 86 -10.99 1.32 14.48
CA ARG A 86 -12.05 1.01 15.45
C ARG A 86 -11.55 0.37 16.75
N VAL A 87 -10.53 -0.47 16.66
CA VAL A 87 -9.99 -1.22 17.81
C VAL A 87 -8.77 -0.50 18.38
N TYR A 88 -7.87 -0.02 17.52
CA TYR A 88 -6.62 0.58 17.97
C TYR A 88 -6.67 2.11 18.07
N GLY A 89 -7.73 2.77 17.58
CA GLY A 89 -7.87 4.23 17.65
C GLY A 89 -6.80 4.97 16.84
N ILE A 90 -6.23 4.33 15.82
CA ILE A 90 -5.17 4.91 15.00
C ILE A 90 -5.83 5.65 13.84
N ALA A 91 -5.54 6.95 13.74
CA ALA A 91 -6.03 7.78 12.64
C ALA A 91 -5.46 7.32 11.29
N VAL A 92 -6.32 7.32 10.27
CA VAL A 92 -5.92 7.07 8.89
C VAL A 92 -4.96 8.17 8.43
N ARG A 93 -3.98 7.79 7.61
CA ARG A 93 -2.97 8.68 7.02
C ARG A 93 -2.65 8.18 5.61
N ALA A 94 -1.98 9.02 4.83
CA ALA A 94 -1.68 8.77 3.42
C ALA A 94 -0.97 7.44 3.20
N GLU A 95 -0.06 7.05 4.10
CA GLU A 95 0.69 5.80 3.98
C GLU A 95 -0.22 4.56 4.06
N HIS A 96 -1.27 4.61 4.89
CA HIS A 96 -2.25 3.53 4.96
C HIS A 96 -3.14 3.50 3.71
N CYS A 97 -3.54 4.67 3.20
CA CYS A 97 -4.34 4.78 1.98
C CYS A 97 -3.59 4.23 0.77
N SER A 98 -2.30 4.56 0.63
CA SER A 98 -1.44 4.04 -0.43
C SER A 98 -1.39 2.50 -0.41
N CYS A 99 -1.24 1.88 0.76
CA CYS A 99 -1.28 0.41 0.89
C CYS A 99 -2.63 -0.18 0.44
N MET A 100 -3.75 0.44 0.84
CA MET A 100 -5.10 -0.02 0.46
C MET A 100 -5.36 0.11 -1.03
N VAL A 101 -4.98 1.25 -1.62
CA VAL A 101 -5.09 1.49 -3.08
C VAL A 101 -4.21 0.51 -3.85
N HIS A 102 -2.99 0.24 -3.37
CA HIS A 102 -2.13 -0.77 -3.97
C HIS A 102 -2.77 -2.16 -3.93
N LEU A 103 -3.31 -2.56 -2.78
CA LEU A 103 -3.99 -3.85 -2.59
C LEU A 103 -5.21 -4.02 -3.50
N MET A 104 -6.11 -3.02 -3.55
CA MET A 104 -7.28 -3.01 -4.44
C MET A 104 -6.86 -2.98 -5.91
N GLY A 105 -5.80 -2.23 -6.22
CA GLY A 105 -5.21 -2.13 -7.54
C GLY A 105 -4.70 -3.48 -8.05
N GLN A 106 -3.97 -4.25 -7.24
CA GLN A 106 -3.51 -5.60 -7.58
C GLN A 106 -4.68 -6.58 -7.80
N ALA A 107 -5.80 -6.38 -7.10
CA ALA A 107 -7.02 -7.17 -7.30
C ALA A 107 -7.83 -6.75 -8.54
N GLY A 108 -7.38 -5.74 -9.30
CA GLY A 108 -8.10 -5.19 -10.46
C GLY A 108 -9.35 -4.36 -10.10
N LEU A 109 -9.53 -4.03 -8.82
CA LEU A 109 -10.69 -3.28 -8.30
C LEU A 109 -10.45 -1.77 -8.42
N LEU A 110 -10.12 -1.30 -9.63
CA LEU A 110 -9.74 0.09 -9.89
C LEU A 110 -10.83 1.10 -9.52
N THR A 111 -12.09 0.74 -9.75
CA THR A 111 -13.26 1.55 -9.36
C THR A 111 -13.34 1.71 -7.85
N GLU A 112 -13.24 0.61 -7.12
CA GLU A 112 -13.28 0.64 -5.65
C GLU A 112 -12.08 1.42 -5.09
N ALA A 113 -10.89 1.24 -5.67
CA ALA A 113 -9.70 2.00 -5.29
C ALA A 113 -9.87 3.52 -5.49
N PHE A 114 -10.51 3.93 -6.60
CA PHE A 114 -10.79 5.33 -6.86
C PHE A 114 -11.87 5.91 -5.93
N GLU A 115 -12.94 5.16 -5.68
CA GLU A 115 -13.99 5.55 -4.74
C GLU A 115 -13.43 5.69 -3.31
N PHE A 116 -12.57 4.76 -2.90
CA PHE A 116 -11.86 4.83 -1.62
C PHE A 116 -11.03 6.10 -1.47
N ILE A 117 -10.28 6.51 -2.52
CA ILE A 117 -9.53 7.78 -2.50
C ILE A 117 -10.47 8.98 -2.34
N ARG A 118 -11.61 8.97 -3.04
CA ARG A 118 -12.57 10.08 -3.01
C ARG A 118 -13.29 10.21 -1.67
N GLU A 119 -13.55 9.10 -1.01
CA GLU A 119 -14.23 9.05 0.30
C GLU A 119 -13.25 9.19 1.48
N SER A 120 -11.96 9.04 1.23
CA SER A 120 -10.91 9.15 2.24
C SER A 120 -10.92 10.55 2.88
N PRO A 121 -10.89 10.65 4.22
CA PRO A 121 -10.75 11.94 4.91
C PRO A 121 -9.33 12.51 4.80
N VAL A 122 -8.39 11.76 4.23
CA VAL A 122 -7.00 12.15 4.03
C VAL A 122 -6.76 12.45 2.56
N GLU A 123 -6.20 13.62 2.29
CA GLU A 123 -5.79 14.04 0.95
C GLU A 123 -4.78 13.04 0.36
N PRO A 124 -5.03 12.50 -0.84
CA PRO A 124 -4.14 11.56 -1.49
C PRO A 124 -2.84 12.23 -1.94
N ASP A 125 -1.72 11.63 -1.55
CA ASP A 125 -0.38 12.06 -1.95
C ASP A 125 0.05 11.42 -3.28
N VAL A 126 1.23 11.83 -3.76
CA VAL A 126 1.83 11.29 -5.00
C VAL A 126 1.97 9.76 -4.96
N ALA A 127 2.27 9.19 -3.79
CA ALA A 127 2.40 7.74 -3.63
C ALA A 127 1.06 7.02 -3.79
N THR A 128 -0.02 7.58 -3.24
CA THR A 128 -1.38 7.04 -3.36
C THR A 128 -1.86 7.06 -4.81
N TRP A 129 -1.69 8.18 -5.50
CA TRP A 129 -2.03 8.27 -6.93
C TRP A 129 -1.11 7.39 -7.80
N GLY A 130 0.19 7.33 -7.49
CA GLY A 130 1.14 6.47 -8.19
C GLY A 130 0.79 4.98 -8.10
N ALA A 131 0.29 4.53 -6.94
CA ALA A 131 -0.20 3.17 -6.77
C ALA A 131 -1.39 2.88 -7.70
N LEU A 132 -2.37 3.79 -7.79
CA LEU A 132 -3.52 3.64 -8.68
C LEU A 132 -3.12 3.70 -10.16
N LEU A 133 -2.19 4.60 -10.54
CA LEU A 133 -1.68 4.70 -11.91
C LEU A 133 -1.00 3.40 -12.34
N SER A 134 -0.16 2.83 -11.47
CA SER A 134 0.50 1.55 -11.72
C SER A 134 -0.52 0.43 -11.95
N ALA A 135 -1.59 0.38 -11.15
CA ALA A 135 -2.67 -0.59 -11.33
C ALA A 135 -3.45 -0.36 -12.64
N CYS A 136 -3.74 0.89 -13.00
CA CYS A 136 -4.40 1.22 -14.27
C CYS A 136 -3.59 0.72 -15.47
N ARG A 137 -2.25 0.83 -15.42
CA ARG A 137 -1.36 0.30 -16.44
C ARG A 137 -1.43 -1.22 -16.53
N VAL A 138 -1.36 -1.92 -15.39
CA VAL A 138 -1.41 -3.39 -15.34
C VAL A 138 -2.74 -3.93 -15.89
N HIS A 139 -3.85 -3.24 -15.63
CA HIS A 139 -5.19 -3.67 -16.03
C HIS A 139 -5.73 -2.98 -17.29
N GLY A 140 -4.92 -2.16 -17.98
CA GLY A 140 -5.29 -1.53 -19.25
C GLY A 140 -6.38 -0.44 -19.16
N CYS A 141 -6.57 0.19 -17.99
CA CYS A 141 -7.57 1.25 -17.81
C CYS A 141 -7.00 2.63 -18.19
N ALA A 142 -6.91 2.88 -19.50
CA ALA A 142 -6.27 4.09 -20.04
C ALA A 142 -6.93 5.40 -19.57
N GLU A 143 -8.26 5.47 -19.55
CA GLU A 143 -9.00 6.68 -19.16
C GLU A 143 -8.75 7.10 -17.70
N LEU A 144 -8.88 6.14 -16.77
CA LEU A 144 -8.58 6.41 -15.35
C LEU A 144 -7.08 6.70 -15.17
N GLY A 145 -6.21 5.97 -15.87
CA GLY A 145 -4.77 6.23 -15.85
C GLY A 145 -4.41 7.65 -16.28
N LYS A 146 -5.06 8.18 -17.33
CA LYS A 146 -4.87 9.57 -17.76
C LYS A 146 -5.24 10.56 -16.67
N PHE A 147 -6.46 10.43 -16.12
CA PHE A 147 -6.94 11.30 -15.05
C PHE A 147 -6.00 11.29 -13.84
N VAL A 148 -5.57 10.10 -13.42
CA VAL A 148 -4.66 9.94 -12.29
C VAL A 148 -3.29 10.55 -12.57
N GLY A 149 -2.75 10.37 -13.77
CA GLY A 149 -1.47 10.97 -14.13
C GLY A 149 -1.51 12.51 -14.16
N GLU A 150 -2.61 13.11 -14.63
CA GLU A 150 -2.83 14.55 -14.54
C GLU A 150 -2.81 15.04 -13.08
N ARG A 151 -3.46 14.31 -12.16
CA ARG A 151 -3.44 14.62 -10.72
C ARG A 151 -2.05 14.55 -10.10
N ILE A 152 -1.22 13.58 -10.51
CA ILE A 152 0.17 13.49 -10.03
C ILE A 152 0.97 14.73 -10.48
N LEU A 153 0.78 15.19 -11.73
CA LEU A 153 1.48 16.37 -12.25
C LEU A 153 1.01 17.67 -11.60
N GLU A 154 -0.25 17.77 -11.19
CA GLU A 154 -0.75 18.90 -10.39
C GLU A 154 -0.08 18.95 -9.01
N LEU A 155 0.15 17.81 -8.37
CA LEU A 155 0.78 17.70 -7.05
C LEU A 155 2.30 17.87 -7.08
N ASP A 156 2.95 17.29 -8.10
CA ASP A 156 4.39 17.40 -8.34
C ASP A 156 4.66 17.54 -9.84
N PRO A 157 4.77 18.79 -10.34
CA PRO A 157 5.06 19.07 -11.74
C PRO A 157 6.40 18.50 -12.23
N SER A 158 7.34 18.22 -11.32
CA SER A 158 8.67 17.69 -11.62
C SER A 158 8.75 16.16 -11.65
N HIS A 159 7.63 15.47 -11.39
CA HIS A 159 7.58 14.02 -11.25
C HIS A 159 7.79 13.28 -12.59
N SER A 160 9.04 13.04 -12.95
CA SER A 160 9.45 12.39 -14.21
C SER A 160 8.81 10.99 -14.42
N GLY A 161 8.56 10.25 -13.35
CA GLY A 161 7.94 8.93 -13.40
C GLY A 161 6.51 8.93 -13.93
N ALA A 162 5.75 10.01 -13.69
CA ALA A 162 4.36 10.12 -14.13
C ALA A 162 4.27 10.31 -15.65
N TYR A 163 5.17 11.12 -16.22
CA TYR A 163 5.28 11.32 -17.67
C TYR A 163 5.66 10.04 -18.43
N VAL A 164 6.61 9.26 -17.90
CA VAL A 164 7.02 7.99 -18.51
C VAL A 164 5.89 6.95 -18.45
N GLN A 165 5.15 6.91 -17.34
CA GLN A 165 4.01 6.01 -17.20
C GLN A 165 2.84 6.40 -18.10
N LEU A 166 2.53 7.70 -18.21
CA LEU A 166 1.52 8.19 -19.13
C LEU A 166 1.91 7.90 -20.60
N SER A 167 3.13 8.22 -21.02
CA SER A 167 3.57 8.01 -22.41
C SER A 167 3.57 6.54 -22.82
N SER A 168 3.96 5.63 -21.93
CA SER A 168 3.91 4.18 -22.17
C SER A 168 2.49 3.62 -22.24
N MET A 169 1.55 4.15 -21.44
CA MET A 169 0.13 3.76 -21.52
C MET A 169 -0.51 4.15 -22.87
N PHE A 170 -0.07 5.24 -23.50
CA PHE A 170 -0.56 5.66 -24.82
C PHE A 170 0.17 5.04 -26.02
N ALA A 171 1.34 4.45 -25.81
CA ALA A 171 2.10 3.76 -26.86
C ALA A 171 1.64 2.32 -27.11
N ALA A 172 0.92 1.70 -26.16
CA ALA A 172 0.33 0.38 -26.34
C ALA A 172 -0.95 0.46 -27.21
N PRO A 173 -1.16 -0.46 -28.18
CA PRO A 173 -2.37 -0.46 -28.99
C PRO A 173 -3.60 -0.63 -28.08
N VAL A 174 -4.57 0.27 -28.23
CA VAL A 174 -5.79 0.34 -27.42
C VAL A 174 -6.62 -0.93 -27.65
N SER A 175 -6.39 -1.97 -26.85
CA SER A 175 -7.22 -3.17 -26.84
C SER A 175 -8.48 -2.90 -26.01
N GLY A 176 -9.52 -2.39 -26.68
CA GLY A 176 -10.92 -2.46 -26.23
C GLY A 176 -11.17 -1.97 -24.80
N GLY A 177 -11.09 -0.65 -24.60
CA GLY A 177 -11.40 -0.03 -23.31
C GLY A 177 -12.81 -0.35 -22.82
N LYS A 178 -12.90 -1.01 -21.65
CA LYS A 178 -14.14 -1.07 -20.88
C LYS A 178 -14.54 0.36 -20.52
N PHE A 179 -15.75 0.75 -20.92
CA PHE A 179 -16.35 2.05 -20.68
C PHE A 179 -16.34 2.38 -19.18
N TRP A 180 -15.46 3.29 -18.76
CA TRP A 180 -15.55 3.95 -17.47
C TRP A 180 -16.51 5.14 -17.61
N LYS A 181 -17.69 5.06 -16.98
CA LYS A 181 -18.59 6.21 -16.82
C LYS A 181 -18.41 6.76 -15.41
N SER A 182 -17.68 7.86 -15.27
CA SER A 182 -17.72 8.63 -14.02
C SER A 182 -19.07 9.35 -13.92
N GLY A 183 -19.79 9.10 -12.83
CA GLY A 183 -20.94 9.91 -12.45
C GLY A 183 -20.47 11.32 -12.10
N ARG A 184 -20.46 12.22 -13.08
CA ARG A 184 -20.49 13.66 -12.84
C ARG A 184 -21.89 14.04 -12.37
N LYS A 185 -22.06 14.23 -11.07
CA LYS A 185 -22.92 15.26 -10.46
C LYS A 185 -22.30 15.71 -9.15
#